data_AF-A0A972VMC5-F1
#
_entry.id   AF-A0A972VMC5-F1
#
_cell.length_a   1.000
_cell.length_b   1.000
_cell.length_c   1.000
_cell.angle_alpha   90.00
_cell.angle_beta   90.00
_cell.angle_gamma   90.00
#
_symmetry.space_group_name_H-M   'P 1'
#
loop_
_entity.id
_entity.type
_entity.pdbx_description
1 polymer ?
#
loop_
_entity_poly.entity_id
_entity_poly.type
_entity_poly.pdbx_seq_one_letter_code
_entity_poly.pdbx_strand_id
1 'polypeptide(L)'
;MTAIGDASAYRCVKDTPNTTYYKIHTRIRIALHELFNIGLGGTNVPLIIMAHSLGGHIMSNYIWDMQIFDPENPVLYHPENLSDFEKFHTLTGIVTFGCNIPLFTFANSEVKTIQFPPDSLSEDLKAKARWMNFYDPDDILGYPLRPIEAYAEIIKTEDEKAINSGGWFSSWNPLSHSGYWTDNDFTKPVAEYFSKFI
;
A
#
# COMPACT_ATOMS: atom_id res chain seq x y z
N MET A 1 -11.98 14.88 15.21
CA MET A 1 -11.09 13.83 15.77
C MET A 1 -11.86 12.52 15.79
N THR A 2 -11.79 11.74 14.71
CA THR A 2 -12.42 10.41 14.56
C THR A 2 -11.47 9.37 13.94
N ALA A 3 -10.28 9.79 13.48
CA ALA A 3 -9.37 8.97 12.68
C ALA A 3 -8.87 7.68 13.36
N ILE A 4 -8.65 7.70 14.68
CA ILE A 4 -8.19 6.51 15.42
C ILE A 4 -9.33 5.48 15.55
N GLY A 5 -10.57 5.95 15.75
CA GLY A 5 -11.75 5.07 15.83
C GLY A 5 -12.02 4.37 14.49
N ASP A 6 -11.91 5.10 13.38
CA ASP A 6 -12.05 4.54 12.03
C ASP A 6 -10.94 3.52 11.70
N ALA A 7 -9.70 3.77 12.14
CA ALA A 7 -8.61 2.82 12.01
C ALA A 7 -8.84 1.53 12.81
N SER A 8 -9.38 1.63 14.04
CA SER A 8 -9.71 0.46 14.87
C SER A 8 -10.87 -0.37 14.31
N ALA A 9 -11.75 0.23 13.53
CA ALA A 9 -12.87 -0.46 12.88
C ALA A 9 -12.45 -1.21 11.60
N TYR A 10 -11.26 -0.94 11.06
CA TYR A 10 -10.73 -1.65 9.90
C TYR A 10 -10.17 -3.01 10.32
N ARG A 11 -10.99 -4.05 10.18
CA ARG A 11 -10.60 -5.45 10.41
C ARG A 11 -11.46 -6.38 9.56
N CYS A 12 -10.86 -7.43 9.01
CA CYS A 12 -11.61 -8.54 8.42
C CYS A 12 -12.23 -9.38 9.55
N VAL A 13 -13.57 -9.41 9.61
CA VAL A 13 -14.36 -10.20 10.57
C VAL A 13 -15.31 -11.07 9.77
N LYS A 14 -15.12 -12.40 9.88
CA LYS A 14 -15.80 -13.40 9.03
C LYS A 14 -17.33 -13.43 9.22
N ASP A 15 -17.82 -13.08 10.40
CA ASP A 15 -19.23 -13.31 10.77
C ASP A 15 -20.16 -12.12 10.50
N THR A 16 -19.70 -11.07 9.82
CA THR A 16 -20.49 -9.86 9.60
C THR A 16 -20.40 -9.37 8.14
N PRO A 17 -21.49 -9.50 7.33
CA PRO A 17 -21.46 -9.15 5.90
C PRO A 17 -21.23 -7.66 5.58
N ASN A 18 -21.31 -6.76 6.58
CA ASN A 18 -21.30 -5.30 6.39
C ASN A 18 -20.15 -4.60 7.15
N THR A 19 -18.97 -5.22 7.23
CA THR A 19 -17.80 -4.61 7.88
C THR A 19 -17.29 -3.35 7.17
N THR A 20 -16.65 -2.47 7.94
CA THR A 20 -15.88 -1.33 7.41
C THR A 20 -14.80 -1.79 6.41
N TYR A 21 -14.24 -2.98 6.61
CA TYR A 21 -13.27 -3.62 5.72
C TYR A 21 -13.81 -3.76 4.29
N TYR A 22 -14.95 -4.44 4.10
CA TYR A 22 -15.54 -4.60 2.77
C TYR A 22 -16.01 -3.27 2.17
N LYS A 23 -16.53 -2.33 2.97
CA LYS A 23 -16.91 -1.00 2.46
C LYS A 23 -15.72 -0.22 1.89
N ILE A 24 -14.56 -0.30 2.54
CA ILE A 24 -13.33 0.33 2.06
C ILE A 24 -12.84 -0.38 0.79
N HIS A 25 -12.81 -1.71 0.79
CA HIS A 25 -12.39 -2.51 -0.36
C HIS A 25 -13.30 -2.28 -1.59
N THR A 26 -14.61 -2.14 -1.41
CA THR A 26 -15.55 -1.76 -2.48
C THR A 26 -15.19 -0.40 -3.08
N ARG A 27 -14.79 0.59 -2.26
CA ARG A 27 -14.36 1.91 -2.78
C ARG A 27 -13.08 1.79 -3.61
N ILE A 28 -12.14 0.96 -3.18
CA ILE A 28 -10.90 0.70 -3.94
C ILE A 28 -11.24 0.04 -5.28
N ARG A 29 -12.09 -0.99 -5.27
CA ARG A 29 -12.55 -1.66 -6.50
C ARG A 29 -13.18 -0.68 -7.49
N ILE A 30 -14.11 0.16 -7.02
CA ILE A 30 -14.77 1.16 -7.87
C ILE A 30 -13.75 2.16 -8.44
N ALA A 31 -12.86 2.70 -7.60
CA ALA A 31 -11.85 3.66 -8.04
C ALA A 31 -10.88 3.08 -9.06
N LEU A 32 -10.44 1.82 -8.90
CA LEU A 32 -9.60 1.12 -9.87
C LEU A 32 -10.34 0.88 -11.19
N HIS A 33 -11.61 0.48 -11.11
CA HIS A 33 -12.45 0.26 -12.28
C HIS A 33 -12.65 1.54 -13.09
N GLU A 34 -12.95 2.66 -12.42
CA GLU A 34 -13.08 3.98 -13.06
C GLU A 34 -11.76 4.46 -13.64
N LEU A 35 -10.65 4.32 -12.90
CA LEU A 35 -9.32 4.68 -13.38
C LEU A 35 -8.97 3.90 -14.66
N PHE A 36 -9.17 2.59 -14.67
CA PHE A 36 -8.83 1.75 -15.81
C PHE A 36 -9.73 2.02 -17.03
N ASN A 37 -11.04 1.98 -16.85
CA ASN A 37 -11.97 2.04 -17.97
C ASN A 37 -12.17 3.47 -18.49
N ILE A 38 -12.20 4.46 -17.60
CA ILE A 38 -12.46 5.86 -17.96
C ILE A 38 -11.14 6.61 -18.11
N GLY A 39 -10.27 6.55 -17.09
CA GLY A 39 -9.02 7.31 -17.08
C GLY A 39 -7.99 6.82 -18.10
N LEU A 40 -7.88 5.49 -18.28
CA LEU A 40 -6.89 4.85 -19.14
C LEU A 40 -7.50 4.26 -20.43
N GLY A 41 -8.81 4.38 -20.62
CA GLY A 41 -9.50 3.84 -21.80
C GLY A 41 -9.33 2.33 -22.00
N GLY A 42 -9.20 1.57 -20.90
CA GLY A 42 -8.97 0.12 -20.94
C GLY A 42 -7.54 -0.29 -21.28
N THR A 43 -6.58 0.64 -21.22
CA THR A 43 -5.17 0.35 -21.53
C THR A 43 -4.41 -0.09 -20.28
N ASN A 44 -3.81 -1.28 -20.32
CA ASN A 44 -2.90 -1.73 -19.27
C ASN A 44 -1.62 -0.89 -19.29
N VAL A 45 -1.33 -0.27 -18.14
CA VAL A 45 -0.10 0.51 -17.90
C VAL A 45 0.56 0.04 -16.59
N PRO A 46 1.86 0.29 -16.39
CA PRO A 46 2.49 0.08 -15.10
C PRO A 46 1.74 0.81 -14.00
N LEU A 47 1.36 0.08 -12.95
CA LEU A 47 0.65 0.62 -11.79
C LEU A 47 1.65 0.91 -10.66
N ILE A 48 1.58 2.12 -10.10
CA ILE A 48 2.31 2.51 -8.89
C ILE A 48 1.30 2.95 -7.83
N ILE A 49 1.41 2.39 -6.63
CA ILE A 49 0.55 2.73 -5.49
C ILE A 49 1.33 3.58 -4.51
N MET A 50 0.76 4.73 -4.12
CA MET A 50 1.24 5.52 -2.99
C MET A 50 0.29 5.33 -1.81
N ALA A 51 0.82 4.88 -0.68
CA ALA A 51 0.02 4.48 0.46
C ALA A 51 0.57 5.11 1.76
N HIS A 52 -0.12 6.14 2.21
CA HIS A 52 0.18 6.86 3.44
C HIS A 52 -0.49 6.19 4.63
N SER A 53 0.19 6.07 5.77
CA SER A 53 -0.46 5.68 7.04
C SER A 53 -1.17 4.32 6.94
N LEU A 54 -2.40 4.25 7.48
CA LEU A 54 -3.34 3.14 7.35
C LEU A 54 -3.59 2.71 5.90
N GLY A 55 -3.41 3.61 4.93
CA GLY A 55 -3.50 3.29 3.51
C GLY A 55 -2.56 2.15 3.11
N GLY A 56 -1.38 2.04 3.73
CA GLY A 56 -0.44 0.93 3.50
C GLY A 56 -1.05 -0.40 3.89
N HIS A 57 -1.62 -0.48 5.10
CA HIS A 57 -2.28 -1.69 5.59
C HIS A 57 -3.54 -2.04 4.77
N ILE A 58 -4.36 -1.03 4.43
CA ILE A 58 -5.56 -1.21 3.61
C ILE A 58 -5.22 -1.76 2.23
N MET A 59 -4.27 -1.14 1.52
CA MET A 59 -3.88 -1.57 0.17
C MET A 59 -3.21 -2.94 0.21
N SER A 60 -2.35 -3.21 1.21
CA SER A 60 -1.75 -4.53 1.37
C SER A 60 -2.80 -5.62 1.55
N ASN A 61 -3.85 -5.39 2.34
CA ASN A 61 -4.94 -6.34 2.51
C ASN A 61 -5.79 -6.49 1.26
N TYR A 62 -6.13 -5.40 0.56
CA TYR A 62 -6.92 -5.48 -0.68
C TYR A 62 -6.18 -6.25 -1.78
N ILE A 63 -4.87 -6.01 -1.93
CA ILE A 63 -4.03 -6.75 -2.89
C ILE A 63 -3.91 -8.22 -2.47
N TRP A 64 -3.72 -8.49 -1.17
CA TRP A 64 -3.69 -9.84 -0.64
C TRP A 64 -4.98 -10.60 -0.96
N ASP A 65 -6.15 -10.00 -0.69
CA ASP A 65 -7.45 -10.62 -0.99
C ASP A 65 -7.64 -10.88 -2.49
N MET A 66 -7.07 -10.05 -3.36
CA MET A 66 -7.05 -10.29 -4.80
C MET A 66 -6.15 -11.48 -5.18
N GLN A 67 -5.01 -11.65 -4.50
CA GLN A 67 -4.04 -12.72 -4.77
C GLN A 67 -4.49 -14.09 -4.25
N ILE A 68 -5.08 -14.14 -3.05
CA ILE A 68 -5.50 -15.40 -2.41
C ILE A 68 -7.01 -15.67 -2.57
N PHE A 69 -7.63 -15.10 -3.59
CA PHE A 69 -9.08 -15.04 -3.86
C PHE A 69 -9.93 -16.03 -3.05
N ASP A 70 -10.78 -15.46 -2.18
CA ASP A 70 -11.82 -16.17 -1.47
C ASP A 70 -13.17 -16.03 -2.22
N PRO A 71 -13.78 -17.14 -2.69
CA PRO A 71 -15.10 -17.11 -3.34
C PRO A 71 -16.21 -16.47 -2.50
N GLU A 72 -16.07 -16.46 -1.17
CA GLU A 72 -17.03 -15.85 -0.25
C GLU A 72 -16.79 -14.34 -0.06
N ASN A 73 -15.74 -13.76 -0.67
CA ASN A 73 -15.47 -12.33 -0.58
C ASN A 73 -16.53 -11.54 -1.38
N PRO A 74 -17.40 -10.76 -0.71
CA PRO A 74 -18.51 -10.07 -1.37
C PRO A 74 -18.06 -8.87 -2.21
N VAL A 75 -16.80 -8.43 -2.09
CA VAL A 75 -16.23 -7.33 -2.88
C VAL A 75 -15.64 -7.84 -4.19
N LEU A 76 -15.03 -9.03 -4.16
CA LEU A 76 -14.28 -9.59 -5.27
C LEU A 76 -15.08 -10.54 -6.15
N TYR A 77 -16.42 -10.43 -6.14
CA TYR A 77 -17.28 -11.23 -7.01
C TYR A 77 -16.88 -11.08 -8.50
N HIS A 78 -16.98 -12.19 -9.21
CA HIS A 78 -16.61 -12.33 -10.62
C HIS A 78 -15.20 -11.78 -10.96
N PRO A 79 -14.13 -12.24 -10.26
CA PRO A 79 -12.78 -11.72 -10.50
C PRO A 79 -12.29 -12.02 -11.93
N GLU A 80 -12.84 -13.04 -12.60
CA GLU A 80 -12.55 -13.36 -14.00
C GLU A 80 -12.81 -12.18 -14.95
N ASN A 81 -13.75 -11.30 -14.60
CA ASN A 81 -14.13 -10.14 -15.42
C ASN A 81 -13.24 -8.91 -15.19
N LEU A 82 -12.33 -8.94 -14.21
CA LEU A 82 -11.41 -7.85 -13.95
C LEU A 82 -10.21 -7.88 -14.92
N SER A 83 -9.76 -6.69 -15.33
CA SER A 83 -8.53 -6.52 -16.12
C SER A 83 -7.27 -6.88 -15.32
N ASP A 84 -6.16 -7.06 -16.02
CA ASP A 84 -4.83 -7.24 -15.39
C ASP A 84 -4.46 -6.05 -14.49
N PHE A 85 -4.80 -4.83 -14.89
CA PHE A 85 -4.62 -3.64 -14.07
C PHE A 85 -5.42 -3.72 -12.76
N GLU A 86 -6.71 -4.06 -12.82
CA GLU A 86 -7.58 -4.18 -11.64
C GLU A 86 -7.18 -5.35 -10.73
N LYS A 87 -6.55 -6.39 -11.29
CA LYS A 87 -5.97 -7.54 -10.56
C LYS A 87 -4.57 -7.27 -10.00
N PHE A 88 -4.02 -6.06 -10.19
CA PHE A 88 -2.64 -5.70 -9.83
C PHE A 88 -1.56 -6.52 -10.55
N HIS A 89 -1.87 -7.16 -11.68
CA HIS A 89 -0.86 -7.83 -12.51
C HIS A 89 0.11 -6.84 -13.18
N THR A 90 -0.25 -5.55 -13.23
CA THR A 90 0.66 -4.48 -13.70
C THR A 90 1.35 -3.71 -12.57
N LEU A 91 1.19 -4.16 -11.30
CA LEU A 91 1.74 -3.48 -10.12
C LEU A 91 3.27 -3.49 -10.15
N THR A 92 3.84 -2.35 -10.51
CA THR A 92 5.28 -2.17 -10.68
C THR A 92 5.90 -1.37 -9.53
N GLY A 93 5.13 -0.58 -8.79
CA GLY A 93 5.64 0.20 -7.67
C GLY A 93 4.72 0.25 -6.47
N ILE A 94 5.30 0.18 -5.28
CA ILE A 94 4.62 0.47 -4.02
C ILE A 94 5.47 1.52 -3.29
N VAL A 95 4.84 2.61 -2.86
CA VAL A 95 5.46 3.65 -2.06
C VAL A 95 4.66 3.77 -0.77
N THR A 96 5.17 3.19 0.32
CA THR A 96 4.59 3.34 1.65
C THR A 96 5.33 4.44 2.41
N PHE A 97 4.58 5.26 3.15
CA PHE A 97 5.17 6.30 3.99
C PHE A 97 4.32 6.58 5.22
N GLY A 98 4.97 6.83 6.36
CA GLY A 98 4.28 6.84 7.67
C GLY A 98 3.51 5.54 7.93
N CYS A 99 3.99 4.40 7.42
CA CYS A 99 3.21 3.17 7.32
C CYS A 99 3.08 2.45 8.67
N ASN A 100 1.85 2.06 9.02
CA ASN A 100 1.53 1.41 10.29
C ASN A 100 1.34 -0.11 10.20
N ILE A 101 1.67 -0.73 9.06
CA ILE A 101 1.61 -2.20 8.87
C ILE A 101 2.21 -2.96 10.07
N PRO A 102 3.40 -2.59 10.61
CA PRO A 102 4.00 -3.32 11.72
C PRO A 102 3.13 -3.38 12.98
N LEU A 103 2.34 -2.34 13.26
CA LEU A 103 1.41 -2.32 14.40
C LEU A 103 0.37 -3.45 14.32
N PHE A 104 -0.10 -3.76 13.11
CA PHE A 104 -1.12 -4.78 12.88
C PHE A 104 -0.53 -6.19 12.75
N THR A 105 0.80 -6.32 12.61
CA THR A 105 1.47 -7.62 12.50
C THR A 105 2.04 -8.13 13.81
N PHE A 106 2.23 -7.27 14.84
CA PHE A 106 2.83 -7.68 16.12
C PHE A 106 2.10 -8.83 16.82
N ALA A 107 0.79 -8.93 16.67
CA ALA A 107 -0.02 -9.97 17.29
C ALA A 107 -0.09 -11.27 16.47
N ASN A 108 0.50 -11.30 15.27
CA ASN A 108 0.43 -12.45 14.38
C ASN A 108 1.64 -13.37 14.58
N SER A 109 1.39 -14.66 14.72
CA SER A 109 2.44 -15.69 14.85
C SER A 109 3.21 -15.91 13.55
N GLU A 110 2.58 -15.60 12.41
CA GLU A 110 3.16 -15.68 11.08
C GLU A 110 2.72 -14.44 10.31
N VAL A 111 3.66 -13.72 9.70
CA VAL A 111 3.40 -12.55 8.86
C VAL A 111 3.71 -12.91 7.42
N LYS A 112 2.73 -12.75 6.53
CA LYS A 112 2.90 -12.93 5.08
C LYS A 112 2.73 -11.59 4.39
N THR A 113 3.54 -11.40 3.35
CA THR A 113 3.45 -10.24 2.46
C THR A 113 2.70 -10.61 1.20
N ILE A 114 2.17 -9.61 0.50
CA ILE A 114 1.68 -9.78 -0.87
C ILE A 114 2.83 -10.24 -1.78
N GLN A 115 2.50 -10.99 -2.83
CA GLN A 115 3.45 -11.27 -3.89
C GLN A 115 3.78 -9.96 -4.63
N PHE A 116 5.03 -9.55 -4.59
CA PHE A 116 5.53 -8.38 -5.30
C PHE A 116 7.00 -8.57 -5.69
N PRO A 117 7.40 -8.23 -6.94
CA PRO A 117 6.53 -7.90 -8.08
C PRO A 117 5.67 -9.10 -8.52
N PRO A 118 4.56 -8.89 -9.23
CA PRO A 118 3.77 -9.99 -9.77
C PRO A 118 4.49 -10.67 -10.94
N ASP A 119 4.32 -11.99 -11.07
CA ASP A 119 5.02 -12.80 -12.08
C ASP A 119 4.70 -12.41 -13.52
N SER A 120 3.52 -11.82 -13.72
CA SER A 120 2.99 -11.34 -15.00
C SER A 120 3.67 -10.08 -15.54
N LEU A 121 4.50 -9.38 -14.75
CA LEU A 121 5.29 -8.27 -15.28
C LEU A 121 6.33 -8.75 -16.29
N SER A 122 6.52 -7.98 -17.36
CA SER A 122 7.67 -8.14 -18.25
C SER A 122 8.98 -7.94 -17.48
N GLU A 123 10.05 -8.60 -17.91
CA GLU A 123 11.38 -8.50 -17.27
C GLU A 123 11.88 -7.06 -17.15
N ASP A 124 11.63 -6.21 -18.17
CA ASP A 124 11.99 -4.78 -18.14
C ASP A 124 11.29 -4.01 -17.01
N LEU A 125 10.02 -4.33 -16.73
CA LEU A 125 9.26 -3.73 -15.63
C LEU A 125 9.63 -4.35 -14.29
N LYS A 126 9.88 -5.66 -14.21
CA LYS A 126 10.40 -6.31 -12.99
C LYS A 126 11.73 -5.72 -12.56
N ALA A 127 12.63 -5.43 -13.50
CA ALA A 127 13.92 -4.79 -13.20
C ALA A 127 13.75 -3.39 -12.59
N LYS A 128 12.68 -2.68 -12.94
CA LYS A 128 12.33 -1.37 -12.38
C LYS A 128 11.48 -1.47 -11.11
N ALA A 129 10.87 -2.62 -10.82
CA ALA A 129 9.90 -2.74 -9.76
C ALA A 129 10.53 -2.52 -8.37
N ARG A 130 9.87 -1.67 -7.58
CA ARG A 130 10.32 -1.31 -6.22
C ARG A 130 9.17 -1.16 -5.26
N TRP A 131 9.40 -1.66 -4.04
CA TRP A 131 8.60 -1.29 -2.87
C TRP A 131 9.46 -0.38 -2.00
N MET A 132 9.21 0.92 -2.07
CA MET A 132 9.87 1.95 -1.28
C MET A 132 9.07 2.21 0.00
N ASN A 133 9.71 2.12 1.16
CA ASN A 133 9.15 2.51 2.44
C ASN A 133 9.91 3.71 3.02
N PHE A 134 9.17 4.75 3.40
CA PHE A 134 9.71 5.92 4.08
C PHE A 134 9.09 6.03 5.48
N TYR A 135 9.92 6.18 6.49
CA TYR A 135 9.45 6.36 7.85
C TYR A 135 10.29 7.42 8.56
N ASP A 136 9.66 8.11 9.49
CA ASP A 136 10.33 9.04 10.37
C ASP A 136 10.48 8.36 11.74
N PRO A 137 11.70 8.23 12.30
CA PRO A 137 11.89 7.67 13.63
C PRO A 137 11.11 8.40 14.74
N ASP A 138 10.74 9.67 14.53
CA ASP A 138 9.92 10.47 15.45
C ASP A 138 8.40 10.33 15.18
N ASP A 139 7.99 9.63 14.11
CA ASP A 139 6.59 9.29 13.82
C ASP A 139 6.17 8.01 14.52
N ILE A 140 5.43 8.15 15.62
CA ILE A 140 4.90 7.04 16.41
C ILE A 140 3.92 6.13 15.66
N LEU A 141 3.47 6.52 14.45
CA LEU A 141 2.57 5.73 13.62
C LEU A 141 3.27 5.15 12.37
N GLY A 142 4.51 5.57 12.11
CA GLY A 142 5.30 5.14 10.96
C GLY A 142 6.45 4.24 11.39
N TYR A 143 6.56 3.06 10.77
CA TYR A 143 7.55 2.07 11.16
C TYR A 143 8.33 1.53 9.97
N PRO A 144 9.58 1.09 10.18
CA PRO A 144 10.31 0.34 9.18
C PRO A 144 9.63 -1.01 8.91
N LEU A 145 9.61 -1.47 7.65
CA LEU A 145 8.99 -2.74 7.27
C LEU A 145 10.00 -3.89 7.28
N ARG A 146 11.23 -3.66 6.82
CA ARG A 146 12.29 -4.68 6.74
C ARG A 146 12.65 -5.41 8.05
N PRO A 147 12.43 -4.89 9.27
CA PRO A 147 12.63 -5.70 10.49
C PRO A 147 11.71 -6.92 10.58
N ILE A 148 10.64 -6.98 9.77
CA ILE A 148 9.78 -8.16 9.62
C ILE A 148 10.34 -9.00 8.47
N GLU A 149 10.67 -10.27 8.75
CA GLU A 149 11.34 -11.19 7.80
C GLU A 149 10.65 -11.24 6.43
N ALA A 150 9.33 -11.44 6.39
CA ALA A 150 8.56 -11.50 5.14
C ALA A 150 8.63 -10.21 4.28
N TYR A 151 8.86 -9.05 4.90
CA TYR A 151 9.07 -7.79 4.18
C TYR A 151 10.53 -7.64 3.75
N ALA A 152 11.50 -8.15 4.51
CA ALA A 152 12.92 -8.11 4.18
C ALA A 152 13.27 -8.87 2.89
N GLU A 153 12.47 -9.89 2.56
CA GLU A 153 12.61 -10.70 1.33
C GLU A 153 12.24 -9.93 0.05
N ILE A 154 11.32 -8.97 0.15
CA ILE A 154 10.75 -8.27 -1.03
C ILE A 154 11.16 -6.79 -1.12
N ILE A 155 11.36 -6.11 0.01
CA ILE A 155 11.79 -4.70 0.06
C ILE A 155 13.30 -4.69 0.06
N LYS A 156 13.97 -4.04 -0.89
CA LYS A 156 15.44 -3.92 -0.90
C LYS A 156 15.93 -2.99 0.21
N THR A 157 17.15 -3.20 0.72
CA THR A 157 17.72 -2.33 1.78
C THR A 157 17.74 -0.86 1.39
N GLU A 158 18.03 -0.55 0.12
CA GLU A 158 18.06 0.82 -0.42
C GLU A 158 16.67 1.48 -0.58
N ASP A 159 15.61 0.67 -0.50
CA ASP A 159 14.22 1.10 -0.62
C ASP A 159 13.56 1.32 0.74
N GLU A 160 14.23 1.01 1.84
CA GLU A 160 13.79 1.31 3.22
C GLU A 160 14.53 2.56 3.72
N LYS A 161 13.80 3.66 3.93
CA LYS A 161 14.40 4.99 4.17
C LYS A 161 13.85 5.64 5.43
N ALA A 162 14.73 5.85 6.40
CA ALA A 162 14.48 6.78 7.50
C ALA A 162 14.62 8.21 6.98
N ILE A 163 13.64 9.07 7.22
CA ILE A 163 13.66 10.50 6.88
C ILE A 163 13.34 11.35 8.10
N ASN A 164 13.42 12.67 7.96
CA ASN A 164 13.00 13.61 9.00
C ASN A 164 11.89 14.53 8.47
N SER A 165 10.66 14.05 8.61
CA SER A 165 9.44 14.64 8.07
C SER A 165 8.89 15.80 8.92
N GLY A 166 9.54 16.14 10.05
CA GLY A 166 9.08 17.15 11.00
C GLY A 166 10.20 18.01 11.61
N GLY A 167 9.93 19.30 11.85
CA GLY A 167 10.85 20.14 12.62
C GLY A 167 10.87 19.79 14.12
N TRP A 168 11.87 20.31 14.85
CA TRP A 168 12.07 20.15 16.31
C TRP A 168 10.83 20.45 17.18
N PHE A 169 9.81 21.16 16.66
CA PHE A 169 8.57 21.51 17.34
C PHE A 169 7.35 20.63 16.97
N SER A 170 7.49 19.66 16.06
CA SER A 170 6.39 18.80 15.59
C SER A 170 6.38 17.38 16.16
N SER A 171 7.34 17.03 17.02
CA SER A 171 7.42 15.74 17.73
C SER A 171 6.38 15.66 18.84
N TRP A 172 5.08 15.69 18.50
CA TRP A 172 3.92 15.22 19.31
C TRP A 172 2.53 15.55 18.70
N ASN A 173 2.39 15.77 17.39
CA ASN A 173 1.09 16.09 16.81
C ASN A 173 0.90 15.40 15.45
N PRO A 174 -0.32 14.92 15.07
CA PRO A 174 -0.72 14.46 13.72
C PRO A 174 -0.25 15.28 12.50
N LEU A 175 0.42 16.42 12.70
CA LEU A 175 1.07 17.22 11.68
C LEU A 175 2.40 16.64 11.17
N SER A 176 3.23 15.98 12.01
CA SER A 176 4.46 15.31 11.51
C SER A 176 4.13 14.20 10.53
N HIS A 177 3.06 13.46 10.82
CA HIS A 177 2.52 12.45 9.94
C HIS A 177 2.04 13.01 8.58
N SER A 178 1.65 14.29 8.51
CA SER A 178 1.38 14.95 7.22
C SER A 178 2.62 15.53 6.53
N GLY A 179 3.75 15.63 7.24
CA GLY A 179 4.96 16.32 6.79
C GLY A 179 5.68 15.64 5.63
N TYR A 180 5.51 14.31 5.47
CA TYR A 180 6.08 13.54 4.36
C TYR A 180 5.78 14.17 3.00
N TRP A 181 4.56 14.66 2.77
CA TRP A 181 4.12 15.22 1.49
C TRP A 181 4.92 16.43 1.01
N THR A 182 5.56 17.14 1.94
CA THR A 182 6.36 18.34 1.65
C THR A 182 7.85 18.14 1.86
N ASP A 183 8.26 16.98 2.38
CA ASP A 183 9.65 16.65 2.64
C ASP A 183 10.36 16.29 1.32
N ASN A 184 11.51 16.90 1.06
CA ASN A 184 12.31 16.60 -0.13
C ASN A 184 13.04 15.25 -0.05
N ASP A 185 13.27 14.73 1.16
CA ASP A 185 13.83 13.41 1.36
C ASP A 185 12.82 12.30 1.01
N PHE A 186 11.53 12.63 0.95
CA PHE A 186 10.46 11.80 0.39
C PHE A 186 10.16 12.15 -1.07
N THR A 187 9.79 13.40 -1.35
CA THR A 187 9.23 13.80 -2.65
C THR A 187 10.23 13.67 -3.79
N LYS A 188 11.52 14.00 -3.60
CA LYS A 188 12.52 13.89 -4.67
C LYS A 188 12.81 12.45 -5.07
N PRO A 189 13.13 11.52 -4.14
CA PRO A 189 13.39 10.13 -4.54
C PRO A 189 12.17 9.45 -5.16
N VAL A 190 10.95 9.79 -4.72
CA VAL A 190 9.71 9.26 -5.31
C VAL A 190 9.50 9.81 -6.73
N ALA A 191 9.72 11.11 -6.95
CA ALA A 191 9.64 11.71 -8.29
C ALA A 191 10.69 11.12 -9.25
N GLU A 192 11.93 10.93 -8.78
CA GLU A 192 13.01 10.26 -9.53
C GLU A 192 12.68 8.79 -9.86
N TYR A 193 11.92 8.11 -8.99
CA TYR A 193 11.43 6.79 -9.28
C TYR A 193 10.35 6.82 -10.38
N PHE A 194 9.39 7.74 -10.28
CA PHE A 194 8.30 7.86 -11.26
C PHE A 194 8.80 8.25 -12.64
N SER A 195 9.84 9.08 -12.74
CA SER A 195 10.42 9.47 -14.03
C SER A 195 11.03 8.31 -14.83
N LYS A 196 11.17 7.11 -14.25
CA LYS A 196 11.65 5.91 -14.97
C LYS A 196 10.58 5.25 -15.86
N PHE A 197 9.34 5.74 -15.78
CA PHE A 197 8.16 5.22 -16.47
C PHE A 197 7.53 6.21 -17.46
N ILE A 198 8.12 7.40 -17.60
CA ILE A 198 7.69 8.48 -18.50
C ILE A 198 8.70 8.61 -19.64
#